data_AF-A0A952T9R3-F1
#
_entry.id   AF-A0A952T9R3-F1
#
_cell.length_a   1.000
_cell.length_b   1.000
_cell.length_c   1.000
_cell.angle_alpha   90.00
_cell.angle_beta   90.00
_cell.angle_gamma   90.00
#
_symmetry.space_group_name_H-M   'P 1'
#
loop_
_entity.id
_entity.type
_entity.pdbx_description
1 polymer ?
#
loop_
_entity_poly.entity_id
_entity_poly.type
_entity_poly.pdbx_seq_one_letter_code
_entity_poly.pdbx_strand_id
1 'polypeptide(L)'
;MASPVHTTLIMQQNAQRMTGAFIKIEEADFRKILNENKGLLVIQSKTGVISKSHLYLTSYKGFVLYAKSKQPIHIPEGHEVIQVANVSLPMM
;
A
#
# COMPACT_ATOMS: atom_id res chain seq x y z
N MET A 1 -45.02 7.70 -24.91
CA MET A 1 -43.85 8.59 -25.06
C MET A 1 -43.59 9.25 -23.72
N ALA A 2 -42.53 8.83 -23.02
CA ALA A 2 -42.02 9.48 -21.81
C ALA A 2 -40.53 9.12 -21.70
N SER A 3 -39.66 10.06 -22.03
CA SER A 3 -38.23 9.98 -21.72
C SER A 3 -37.99 10.64 -20.38
N PRO A 4 -37.18 10.06 -19.49
CA PRO A 4 -36.46 10.86 -18.52
C PRO A 4 -34.96 10.63 -18.68
N VAL A 5 -34.34 11.70 -19.15
CA VAL A 5 -32.97 12.10 -18.89
C VAL A 5 -32.74 12.06 -17.37
N HIS A 6 -32.26 10.95 -16.83
CA HIS A 6 -31.76 10.85 -15.45
C HIS A 6 -30.71 9.74 -15.24
N THR A 7 -29.93 9.43 -16.27
CA THR A 7 -28.70 8.61 -16.11
C THR A 7 -27.50 9.55 -16.00
N THR A 8 -27.56 10.50 -15.06
CA THR A 8 -26.43 11.36 -14.70
C THR A 8 -26.09 11.07 -13.25
N LEU A 9 -24.83 10.70 -13.02
CA LEU A 9 -24.15 10.68 -11.72
C LEU A 9 -24.78 9.78 -10.64
N ILE A 10 -24.31 8.53 -10.54
CA ILE A 10 -23.50 8.15 -9.37
C ILE A 10 -22.42 7.19 -9.88
N MET A 11 -21.30 7.73 -10.38
CA MET A 11 -20.06 6.98 -10.21
C MET A 11 -19.87 6.89 -8.70
N GLN A 12 -20.31 5.78 -8.09
CA GLN A 12 -19.97 5.47 -6.72
C GLN A 12 -18.45 5.32 -6.68
N GLN A 13 -17.77 6.44 -6.48
CA GLN A 13 -16.47 6.43 -5.85
C GLN A 13 -16.76 5.82 -4.48
N ASN A 14 -16.60 4.50 -4.37
CA ASN A 14 -16.34 3.89 -3.09
C ASN A 14 -15.03 4.50 -2.64
N ALA A 15 -15.10 5.70 -2.05
CA ALA A 15 -13.99 6.28 -1.32
C ALA A 15 -13.64 5.21 -0.29
N GLN A 16 -12.56 4.48 -0.53
CA GLN A 16 -12.05 3.51 0.41
C GLN A 16 -11.77 4.30 1.68
N ARG A 17 -12.68 4.16 2.66
CA ARG A 17 -12.57 4.81 3.96
C ARG A 17 -11.43 4.13 4.68
N MET A 18 -10.22 4.63 4.47
CA MET A 18 -9.04 4.26 5.22
C MET A 18 -8.89 5.26 6.36
N THR A 19 -9.03 4.78 7.59
CA THR A 19 -8.76 5.57 8.80
C THR A 19 -7.28 5.48 9.12
N GLY A 20 -6.51 6.51 8.77
CA GLY A 20 -5.09 6.59 9.07
C GLY A 20 -4.28 7.31 7.99
N ALA A 21 -3.11 7.81 8.38
CA ALA A 21 -2.18 8.44 7.45
C ALA A 21 -1.32 7.36 6.77
N PHE A 22 -1.47 7.25 5.45
CA PHE A 22 -0.60 6.46 4.59
C PHE A 22 0.51 7.37 4.08
N ILE A 23 1.75 7.07 4.47
CA ILE A 23 2.90 7.88 4.13
C ILE A 23 3.78 7.09 3.17
N LYS A 24 3.94 7.62 1.96
CA LYS A 24 4.94 7.11 1.04
C LYS A 24 6.32 7.50 1.53
N ILE A 25 7.23 6.53 1.62
CA ILE A 25 8.64 6.78 1.93
C ILE A 25 9.53 6.16 0.85
N GLU A 26 10.79 6.57 0.83
CA GLU A 26 11.78 6.00 -0.06
C GLU A 26 12.20 4.60 0.41
N GLU A 27 12.72 3.80 -0.53
CA GLU A 27 13.18 2.44 -0.25
C GLU A 27 14.25 2.41 0.86
N ALA A 28 15.16 3.39 0.86
CA ALA A 28 16.23 3.49 1.84
C ALA A 28 15.69 3.70 3.27
N ASP A 29 14.68 4.54 3.44
CA ASP A 29 14.05 4.79 4.73
C ASP A 29 13.27 3.56 5.21
N PHE A 30 12.60 2.85 4.30
CA PHE A 30 11.91 1.61 4.64
C PHE A 30 12.91 0.55 5.16
N ARG A 31 14.03 0.37 4.46
CA ARG A 31 15.11 -0.53 4.89
C ARG A 31 15.69 -0.13 6.25
N LYS A 32 15.89 1.17 6.47
CA LYS A 32 16.36 1.71 7.75
C LYS A 32 15.40 1.34 8.89
N ILE A 33 14.10 1.53 8.69
CA ILE A 33 13.07 1.17 9.68
C ILE A 33 13.10 -0.33 9.99
N LEU A 34 13.21 -1.20 8.98
CA LEU A 34 13.34 -2.64 9.23
C LEU A 34 14.59 -2.96 10.07
N ASN A 35 15.75 -2.41 9.69
CA ASN A 35 17.01 -2.71 10.38
C ASN A 35 17.06 -2.19 11.83
N GLU A 36 16.38 -1.07 12.11
CA GLU A 36 16.40 -0.42 13.43
C GLU A 36 15.34 -0.97 14.39
N ASN A 37 14.42 -1.81 13.92
CA ASN A 37 13.30 -2.32 14.71
C ASN A 37 13.21 -3.85 14.63
N LYS A 38 12.49 -4.47 15.57
CA LYS A 38 12.22 -5.91 15.56
C LYS A 38 10.73 -6.15 15.68
N GLY A 39 10.25 -7.29 15.19
CA GLY A 39 8.84 -7.68 15.34
C GLY A 39 7.85 -6.86 14.51
N LEU A 40 8.33 -6.05 13.56
CA LEU A 40 7.42 -5.37 12.62
C LEU A 40 6.67 -6.38 11.75
N LEU A 41 5.39 -6.09 11.50
CA LEU A 41 4.60 -6.74 10.46
C LEU A 41 4.87 -6.05 9.12
N VAL A 42 5.32 -6.81 8.13
CA VAL A 42 5.61 -6.32 6.78
C VAL A 42 4.69 -6.99 5.78
N ILE A 43 3.90 -6.19 5.07
CA ILE A 43 3.09 -6.66 3.95
C ILE A 43 3.89 -6.46 2.66
N GLN A 44 4.01 -7.50 1.85
CA GLN A 44 4.64 -7.46 0.53
C GLN A 44 3.60 -7.77 -0.54
N SER A 45 3.52 -6.90 -1.56
CA SER A 45 2.69 -7.09 -2.74
C SER A 45 3.54 -6.93 -4.00
N LYS A 46 3.26 -7.72 -5.02
CA LYS A 46 3.75 -7.45 -6.38
C LYS A 46 2.70 -6.60 -7.08
N THR A 47 3.05 -5.39 -7.51
CA THR A 47 2.12 -4.43 -8.11
C THR A 47 2.56 -4.11 -9.54
N GLY A 48 1.60 -4.11 -10.47
CA GLY A 48 1.76 -3.64 -11.85
C GLY A 48 1.61 -4.74 -12.90
N VAL A 49 0.83 -4.44 -13.95
CA VAL A 49 0.66 -5.30 -15.14
C VAL A 49 1.74 -5.05 -16.20
N ILE A 50 2.38 -3.86 -16.20
CA ILE A 50 3.33 -3.41 -17.23
C ILE A 50 4.77 -3.26 -16.68
N SER A 51 4.95 -2.81 -15.43
CA SER A 51 6.25 -2.81 -14.75
C SER A 51 6.14 -3.55 -13.41
N LYS A 52 6.91 -4.62 -13.25
CA LYS A 52 6.96 -5.42 -12.01
C LYS A 52 7.56 -4.56 -10.89
N SER A 53 6.71 -3.88 -10.14
CA SER A 53 7.14 -3.13 -8.96
C SER A 53 6.74 -3.90 -7.71
N HIS A 54 7.57 -3.88 -6.69
CA HIS A 54 7.28 -4.44 -5.39
C HIS A 54 6.76 -3.31 -4.49
N LEU A 55 5.66 -3.56 -3.79
CA LEU A 55 5.06 -2.66 -2.84
C LEU A 55 5.19 -3.27 -1.44
N TYR A 56 5.65 -2.47 -0.50
CA TYR A 56 5.84 -2.86 0.90
C TYR A 56 5.07 -1.92 1.81
N LEU A 57 4.47 -2.47 2.87
CA LEU A 57 3.78 -1.70 3.89
C LEU A 57 4.19 -2.20 5.28
N THR A 58 4.26 -1.30 6.24
CA THR A 58 4.36 -1.63 7.65
C THR A 58 3.69 -0.56 8.51
N SER A 59 3.21 -0.95 9.69
CA SER A 59 2.78 0.02 10.70
C SER A 59 3.99 0.50 11.49
N TYR A 60 4.16 1.81 11.60
CA TYR A 60 5.23 2.40 12.41
C TYR A 60 4.72 3.64 13.14
N LYS A 61 4.78 3.60 14.48
CA LYS A 61 4.40 4.73 15.37
C LYS A 61 3.02 5.35 15.05
N GLY A 62 2.03 4.51 14.73
CA GLY A 62 0.66 4.96 14.42
C GLY A 62 0.42 5.36 12.96
N PHE A 63 1.43 5.25 12.09
CA PHE A 63 1.32 5.52 10.66
C PHE A 63 1.42 4.23 9.86
N VAL A 64 0.79 4.22 8.67
CA VAL A 64 1.03 3.17 7.68
C VAL A 64 2.07 3.70 6.70
N LEU A 65 3.29 3.18 6.80
CA LEU A 65 4.37 3.55 5.91
C LEU A 65 4.40 2.59 4.74
N TYR A 66 4.57 3.11 3.53
CA TYR A 66 4.70 2.29 2.34
C TYR A 66 5.82 2.74 1.41
N ALA A 67 6.46 1.77 0.78
CA ALA A 67 7.55 1.99 -0.17
C ALA A 67 7.34 1.13 -1.43
N LYS A 68 7.75 1.66 -2.59
CA LYS A 68 7.81 0.91 -3.84
C LYS A 68 9.27 0.67 -4.22
N SER A 69 9.61 -0.53 -4.65
CA SER A 69 10.94 -0.85 -5.18
C SER A 69 10.86 -1.63 -6.49
N LYS A 70 11.81 -1.38 -7.39
CA LYS A 70 11.98 -2.17 -8.61
C LYS A 70 12.54 -3.55 -8.31
N GLN A 71 13.31 -3.70 -7.23
CA GLN A 71 13.90 -4.96 -6.81
C GLN A 71 13.27 -5.46 -5.49
N PRO A 72 13.34 -6.76 -5.19
CA PRO A 72 12.94 -7.25 -3.89
C PRO A 72 13.76 -6.59 -2.77
N ILE A 73 13.09 -6.06 -1.75
CA ILE A 73 13.74 -5.59 -0.52
C ILE A 73 13.99 -6.81 0.35
N HIS A 74 15.22 -6.96 0.83
CA HIS A 74 15.53 -7.97 1.85
C HIS A 74 14.88 -7.55 3.16
N ILE A 75 14.04 -8.43 3.72
CA ILE A 75 13.43 -8.24 5.02
C ILE A 75 14.26 -9.04 6.04
N PRO A 76 14.88 -8.38 7.04
CA PRO A 76 15.65 -9.07 8.07
C PRO A 76 14.82 -10.12 8.84
N GLU A 77 15.51 -11.09 9.43
CA GLU A 77 14.87 -12.04 10.35
C GLU A 77 14.29 -11.34 11.58
N GLY A 78 13.22 -11.91 12.14
CA GLY A 78 12.52 -11.34 13.29
C GLY A 78 11.41 -10.35 12.93
N HIS A 79 11.08 -10.21 11.65
CA HIS A 79 9.85 -9.58 11.18
C HIS A 79 8.83 -10.62 10.75
N GLU A 80 7.55 -10.33 10.97
CA GLU A 80 6.47 -11.11 10.38
C GLU A 80 6.23 -10.61 8.95
N VAL A 81 6.11 -11.53 7.99
CA VAL A 81 5.93 -11.19 6.58
C VAL A 81 4.66 -11.80 6.04
N ILE A 82 3.78 -10.95 5.52
CA ILE A 82 2.56 -11.37 4.82
C ILE A 82 2.70 -11.03 3.33
N GLN A 83 2.64 -12.04 2.48
CA GLN A 83 2.56 -11.86 1.03
C GLN A 83 1.10 -11.76 0.59
N VAL A 84 0.78 -10.72 -0.17
CA VAL A 84 -0.56 -10.51 -0.72
C VAL A 84 -0.50 -10.28 -2.23
N ALA A 85 -1.58 -10.68 -2.92
CA ALA A 85 -1.69 -10.49 -4.37
C ALA A 85 -1.91 -9.03 -4.76
N ASN A 86 -2.60 -8.26 -3.92
CA ASN A 86 -2.90 -6.86 -4.16
C ASN A 86 -3.02 -6.09 -2.84
N VAL A 87 -2.62 -4.83 -2.85
CA VAL A 87 -2.91 -3.85 -1.81
C VAL A 87 -3.58 -2.65 -2.46
N SER A 88 -4.75 -2.27 -1.96
CA SER A 88 -5.35 -0.99 -2.29
C SER A 88 -4.72 0.09 -1.43
N LEU A 89 -4.11 1.08 -2.05
CA LEU A 89 -3.66 2.31 -1.39
C LEU A 89 -4.72 3.39 -1.62
N PRO A 90 -4.90 4.32 -0.68
CA PRO A 90 -5.83 5.43 -0.89
C PRO A 90 -5.33 6.25 -2.08
N MET A 91 -6.26 6.65 -2.94
CA MET A 91 -5.99 7.61 -4.00
C MET A 91 -5.81 8.97 -3.30
N MET A 92 -4.58 9.47 -3.25
CA MET A 92 -4.24 10.80 -2.74
C MET A 92 -4.00 11.74 -3.90
#